data_AF-A0A261FB14-F1
#
_entry.id   AF-A0A261FB14-F1
#
_cell.length_a   1.000
_cell.length_b   1.000
_cell.length_c   1.000
_cell.angle_alpha   90.00
_cell.angle_beta   90.00
_cell.angle_gamma   90.00
#
_symmetry.space_group_name_H-M   'P 1'
#
loop_
_entity.id
_entity.type
_entity.pdbx_description
1 polymer ?
#
loop_
_entity_poly.entity_id
_entity_poly.type
_entity_poly.pdbx_seq_one_letter_code
_entity_poly.pdbx_strand_id
1 'polypeptide(L)'
;MAVAPQDSVEQYREEGVIAGFKKFIARGNMIDMAVGLVMGTAVTTVVTAIVKNIINPLIAMIFGKADMSGLLAFTYNNSTISFGAVLDALINFFAVAAAVYFCIIVPINKVRELSTRLVKKNAADAQAAADAAADAEKAEEEAEAEKAKANREHELALLEKIASELEALNNK
;
A
#
# COMPACT_ATOMS: atom_id res chain seq x y z
N MET A 1 52.24 -28.72 -4.68
CA MET A 1 51.73 -27.42 -4.17
C MET A 1 51.61 -26.53 -5.41
N ALA A 2 50.45 -26.21 -5.95
CA ALA A 2 49.21 -25.80 -5.31
C ALA A 2 47.98 -26.37 -6.02
N VAL A 3 46.96 -26.56 -5.20
CA VAL A 3 45.59 -27.01 -5.48
C VAL A 3 44.92 -26.11 -6.50
N ALA A 4 44.23 -26.71 -7.48
CA ALA A 4 43.26 -26.01 -8.32
C ALA A 4 42.07 -25.56 -7.46
N PRO A 5 41.58 -24.32 -7.59
CA PRO A 5 40.41 -23.88 -6.83
C PRO A 5 39.15 -24.61 -7.34
N GLN A 6 38.69 -25.60 -6.58
CA GLN A 6 37.45 -26.36 -6.81
C GLN A 6 36.31 -25.92 -5.85
N ASP A 7 36.45 -24.76 -5.21
CA ASP A 7 35.52 -24.31 -4.17
C ASP A 7 34.33 -23.48 -4.72
N SER A 8 34.29 -23.21 -6.03
CA SER A 8 33.27 -22.31 -6.62
C SER A 8 31.98 -23.02 -7.07
N VAL A 9 31.90 -24.35 -6.99
CA VAL A 9 30.77 -25.15 -7.50
C VAL A 9 29.79 -25.64 -6.44
N GLU A 10 30.09 -25.46 -5.15
CA GLU A 10 29.23 -25.97 -4.06
C GLU A 10 28.15 -24.99 -3.57
N GLN A 11 28.20 -23.71 -3.97
CA GLN A 11 27.33 -22.67 -3.40
C GLN A 11 25.96 -22.51 -4.09
N TYR A 12 25.59 -23.39 -5.03
CA TYR A 12 24.34 -23.31 -5.80
C TYR A 12 23.32 -24.42 -5.51
N ARG A 13 23.50 -25.19 -4.43
CA ARG A 13 22.59 -26.28 -4.06
C ARG A 13 21.83 -25.93 -2.78
N GLU A 14 20.50 -25.85 -2.91
CA GLU A 14 19.49 -25.75 -1.83
C GLU A 14 18.84 -24.40 -1.52
N GLU A 15 18.44 -23.63 -2.52
CA GLU A 15 17.14 -22.94 -2.40
C GLU A 15 16.13 -23.69 -3.27
N GLY A 16 15.42 -24.65 -2.66
CA GLY A 16 14.39 -25.42 -3.35
C GLY A 16 13.33 -24.51 -3.99
N VAL A 17 12.62 -25.01 -5.00
CA VAL A 17 11.55 -24.27 -5.73
C VAL A 17 10.55 -23.60 -4.77
N ILE A 18 10.30 -24.24 -3.62
CA ILE A 18 9.45 -23.73 -2.53
C ILE A 18 10.06 -22.48 -1.85
N ALA A 19 11.37 -22.44 -1.63
CA ALA A 19 12.07 -21.28 -1.09
C ALA A 19 12.07 -20.11 -2.10
N GLY A 20 12.27 -20.39 -3.38
CA GLY A 20 12.15 -19.41 -4.46
C GLY A 20 10.72 -18.85 -4.61
N PHE A 21 9.71 -19.71 -4.50
CA PHE A 21 8.29 -19.31 -4.52
C PHE A 21 7.92 -18.47 -3.30
N LYS A 22 8.39 -18.82 -2.11
CA LYS A 22 8.21 -18.01 -0.89
C LYS A 22 8.83 -16.62 -1.07
N LYS A 23 10.05 -16.51 -1.60
CA LYS A 23 10.69 -15.22 -1.92
C LYS A 23 9.92 -14.42 -2.98
N PHE A 24 9.28 -15.08 -3.93
CA PHE A 24 8.47 -14.44 -4.97
C PHE A 24 7.17 -13.85 -4.40
N ILE A 25 6.43 -14.63 -3.61
CA ILE A 25 5.20 -14.17 -2.95
C ILE A 25 5.50 -13.11 -1.89
N ALA A 26 6.59 -13.27 -1.13
CA ALA A 26 7.02 -12.30 -0.11
C ALA A 26 7.39 -10.92 -0.67
N ARG A 27 7.47 -10.75 -2.00
CA ARG A 27 7.65 -9.46 -2.66
C ARG A 27 6.45 -8.51 -2.50
N GLY A 28 5.35 -8.96 -1.87
CA GLY A 28 4.20 -8.14 -1.43
C GLY A 28 3.23 -7.78 -2.56
N ASN A 29 3.73 -7.22 -3.66
CA ASN A 29 2.94 -6.74 -4.80
C ASN A 29 2.01 -7.81 -5.42
N MET A 30 2.39 -9.09 -5.36
CA MET A 30 1.57 -10.17 -5.88
C MET A 30 0.44 -10.58 -4.92
N ILE A 31 0.70 -10.57 -3.60
CA ILE A 31 -0.26 -11.03 -2.59
C ILE A 31 -1.48 -10.13 -2.61
N ASP A 32 -1.28 -8.81 -2.57
CA ASP A 32 -2.38 -7.85 -2.48
C ASP A 32 -3.28 -7.89 -3.73
N MET A 33 -2.68 -8.06 -4.90
CA MET A 33 -3.43 -8.24 -6.16
C MET A 33 -4.18 -9.57 -6.20
N ALA A 34 -3.55 -10.66 -5.74
CA ALA A 34 -4.18 -11.98 -5.70
C ALA A 34 -5.37 -12.02 -4.73
N VAL A 35 -5.22 -11.43 -3.53
CA VAL A 35 -6.30 -11.33 -2.55
C VAL A 35 -7.44 -10.47 -3.09
N GLY A 36 -7.12 -9.35 -3.76
CA GLY A 36 -8.12 -8.50 -4.41
C GLY A 36 -8.98 -9.24 -5.44
N LEU A 37 -8.37 -10.08 -6.28
CA LEU A 37 -9.10 -10.88 -7.27
C LEU A 37 -10.01 -11.93 -6.63
N VAL A 38 -9.49 -12.70 -5.65
CA VAL A 38 -10.24 -13.76 -4.97
C VAL A 38 -11.43 -13.19 -4.19
N MET A 39 -11.24 -12.07 -3.48
CA MET A 39 -12.33 -11.41 -2.78
C MET A 39 -13.35 -10.80 -3.75
N GLY A 40 -12.89 -10.24 -4.87
CA GLY A 40 -13.75 -9.69 -5.91
C GLY A 40 -14.67 -10.73 -6.55
N THR A 41 -14.16 -11.92 -6.85
CA THR A 41 -14.96 -13.01 -7.44
C THR A 41 -15.97 -13.57 -6.43
N ALA A 42 -15.59 -13.70 -5.16
CA ALA A 42 -16.48 -14.16 -4.10
C ALA A 42 -17.67 -13.21 -3.90
N VAL A 43 -17.41 -11.90 -3.80
CA VAL A 43 -18.46 -10.87 -3.67
C VAL A 43 -19.38 -10.88 -4.88
N THR A 44 -18.81 -10.91 -6.09
CA THR A 44 -19.60 -10.94 -7.34
C THR A 44 -20.51 -12.17 -7.37
N THR A 45 -20.04 -13.32 -6.88
CA THR A 45 -20.83 -14.55 -6.81
C THR A 45 -22.04 -14.40 -5.89
N VAL A 46 -21.86 -13.83 -4.69
CA VAL A 46 -22.97 -13.60 -3.75
C VAL A 46 -24.00 -12.63 -4.34
N VAL A 47 -23.55 -11.52 -4.91
CA VAL A 47 -24.45 -10.53 -5.51
C VAL A 47 -25.19 -11.14 -6.71
N THR A 48 -24.48 -11.89 -7.57
CA THR A 48 -25.09 -12.57 -8.71
C THR A 48 -26.14 -13.59 -8.26
N ALA A 49 -25.89 -14.33 -7.17
CA ALA A 49 -26.85 -15.27 -6.61
C ALA A 49 -28.12 -14.56 -6.13
N ILE A 50 -27.98 -13.41 -5.46
CA ILE A 50 -29.11 -12.58 -5.02
C ILE A 50 -29.92 -12.09 -6.24
N VAL A 51 -29.26 -11.57 -7.26
CA VAL A 51 -29.91 -11.09 -8.48
C VAL A 51 -30.65 -12.24 -9.19
N LYS A 52 -29.99 -13.39 -9.38
CA LYS A 52 -30.60 -14.55 -10.04
C LYS A 52 -31.79 -15.13 -9.27
N ASN A 53 -31.72 -15.17 -7.93
CA ASN A 53 -32.76 -15.82 -7.12
C ASN A 53 -33.89 -14.88 -6.72
N ILE A 54 -33.71 -13.56 -6.77
CA ILE A 54 -34.71 -12.57 -6.35
C ILE A 54 -35.13 -11.67 -7.50
N ILE A 55 -34.19 -11.06 -8.21
CA ILE A 55 -34.49 -10.06 -9.25
C ILE A 55 -35.01 -10.73 -10.52
N ASN A 56 -34.34 -11.78 -11.02
CA ASN A 56 -34.77 -12.50 -12.22
C ASN A 56 -36.20 -13.07 -12.12
N PRO A 57 -36.64 -13.73 -11.03
CA PRO A 57 -38.03 -14.20 -10.92
C PRO A 57 -39.05 -13.06 -10.80
N LEU A 58 -38.69 -11.89 -10.25
CA LEU A 58 -39.57 -10.72 -10.24
C LEU A 58 -39.76 -10.15 -11.66
N ILE A 59 -38.69 -10.09 -12.44
CA ILE A 59 -38.75 -9.70 -13.85
C ILE A 59 -39.56 -10.74 -14.64
N ALA A 60 -39.34 -12.02 -14.38
CA ALA A 60 -40.07 -13.12 -14.99
C ALA A 60 -41.58 -13.04 -14.77
N MET A 61 -42.00 -12.61 -13.57
CA MET A 61 -43.41 -12.47 -13.22
C MET A 61 -44.08 -11.33 -13.99
N ILE A 62 -43.38 -10.23 -14.24
CA ILE A 62 -43.90 -9.07 -14.98
C ILE A 62 -43.93 -9.35 -16.49
N PHE A 63 -42.91 -10.03 -17.02
CA PHE A 63 -42.77 -10.30 -18.46
C PHE A 63 -43.24 -11.69 -18.89
N GLY A 64 -43.78 -12.49 -17.97
CA GLY A 64 -44.42 -13.78 -18.21
C GLY A 64 -43.48 -14.96 -18.55
N LYS A 65 -42.16 -14.75 -18.64
CA LYS A 65 -41.16 -15.81 -18.85
C LYS A 65 -39.90 -15.57 -18.02
N ALA A 66 -39.40 -16.64 -17.39
CA ALA A 66 -38.17 -16.67 -16.59
C ALA A 66 -36.92 -16.26 -17.37
N ASP A 67 -36.93 -16.53 -18.68
CA ASP A 67 -35.88 -16.13 -19.60
C ASP A 67 -36.48 -15.27 -20.71
N MET A 68 -36.00 -14.03 -20.77
CA MET A 68 -36.18 -13.13 -21.92
C MET A 68 -35.66 -13.76 -23.23
N SER A 69 -34.88 -14.85 -23.14
CA SER A 69 -34.48 -15.67 -24.28
C SER A 69 -35.65 -16.15 -25.15
N GLY A 70 -36.84 -16.32 -24.57
CA GLY A 70 -38.03 -16.79 -25.28
C GLY A 70 -38.98 -15.71 -25.80
N LEU A 71 -38.66 -14.41 -25.66
CA LEU A 71 -39.56 -13.32 -26.10
C LEU A 71 -39.36 -12.90 -27.55
N LEU A 72 -38.24 -13.27 -28.18
CA LEU A 72 -37.91 -12.99 -29.59
C LEU A 72 -36.97 -14.06 -30.19
N ALA A 73 -37.13 -15.32 -29.79
CA ALA A 73 -36.39 -16.43 -30.38
C ALA A 73 -36.86 -16.68 -31.83
N PHE A 74 -36.33 -15.92 -32.80
CA PHE A 74 -36.43 -16.28 -34.20
C PHE A 74 -35.45 -17.42 -34.47
N THR A 75 -35.93 -18.65 -34.40
CA THR A 75 -35.19 -19.83 -34.88
C THR A 75 -35.17 -19.77 -36.40
N TYR A 76 -34.06 -19.28 -36.97
CA TYR A 76 -33.72 -19.51 -38.37
C TYR A 76 -32.49 -20.41 -38.40
N ASN A 77 -32.64 -21.62 -38.96
CA ASN A 77 -31.54 -22.54 -39.29
C ASN A 77 -30.63 -22.94 -38.10
N ASN A 78 -31.22 -23.44 -36.99
CA ASN A 78 -30.51 -23.91 -35.79
C ASN A 78 -29.68 -22.86 -35.02
N SER A 79 -29.88 -21.57 -35.27
CA SER A 79 -29.27 -20.49 -34.47
C SER A 79 -30.36 -19.62 -33.85
N THR A 80 -30.49 -19.68 -32.53
CA THR A 80 -31.46 -18.87 -31.77
C THR A 80 -30.79 -17.56 -31.36
N ILE A 81 -31.06 -16.48 -32.10
CA ILE A 81 -30.64 -15.13 -31.70
C ILE A 81 -31.67 -14.58 -30.72
N SER A 82 -31.37 -14.72 -29.44
CA SER A 82 -32.23 -14.27 -28.35
C SER A 82 -31.90 -12.84 -27.96
N PHE A 83 -32.62 -11.86 -28.51
CA PHE A 83 -32.45 -10.45 -28.11
C PHE A 83 -32.70 -10.23 -26.62
N GLY A 84 -33.59 -11.02 -26.03
CA GLY A 84 -33.86 -10.94 -24.61
C GLY A 84 -32.77 -11.54 -23.70
N ALA A 85 -31.92 -12.45 -24.18
CA ALA A 85 -30.76 -12.88 -23.39
C ALA A 85 -29.75 -11.74 -23.20
N VAL A 86 -29.61 -10.86 -24.20
CA VAL A 86 -28.79 -9.66 -24.10
C VAL A 86 -29.42 -8.66 -23.13
N LEU A 87 -30.74 -8.48 -23.17
CA LEU A 87 -31.46 -7.61 -22.24
C LEU A 87 -31.37 -8.11 -20.80
N ASP A 88 -31.50 -9.42 -20.57
CA ASP A 88 -31.31 -10.03 -19.25
C ASP A 88 -29.89 -9.83 -18.72
N ALA A 89 -28.88 -10.05 -19.57
CA ALA A 89 -27.48 -9.81 -19.21
C ALA A 89 -27.23 -8.33 -18.84
N LEU A 90 -27.84 -7.38 -19.55
CA LEU A 90 -27.74 -5.95 -19.22
C LEU A 90 -28.40 -5.64 -17.88
N ILE A 91 -29.62 -6.14 -17.64
CA ILE A 91 -30.32 -5.90 -16.38
C ILE A 91 -29.54 -6.52 -15.21
N ASN A 92 -29.02 -7.73 -15.38
CA ASN A 92 -28.19 -8.41 -14.39
C ASN A 92 -26.91 -7.61 -14.10
N PHE A 93 -26.22 -7.12 -15.13
CA PHE A 93 -25.03 -6.28 -14.99
C PHE A 93 -25.31 -5.00 -14.19
N PHE A 94 -26.38 -4.28 -14.54
CA PHE A 94 -26.77 -3.06 -13.80
C PHE A 94 -27.17 -3.37 -12.35
N ALA A 95 -27.87 -4.48 -12.09
CA ALA A 95 -28.24 -4.89 -10.74
C ALA A 95 -27.01 -5.22 -9.89
N VAL A 96 -26.04 -5.98 -10.42
CA VAL A 96 -24.78 -6.30 -9.73
C VAL A 96 -23.97 -5.02 -9.49
N ALA A 97 -23.84 -4.16 -10.50
CA ALA A 97 -23.11 -2.90 -10.38
C ALA A 97 -23.73 -1.98 -9.31
N ALA A 98 -25.06 -1.86 -9.28
CA ALA A 98 -25.77 -1.08 -8.28
C ALA A 98 -25.58 -1.64 -6.86
N ALA A 99 -25.70 -2.96 -6.68
CA ALA A 99 -25.50 -3.61 -5.40
C ALA A 99 -24.06 -3.47 -4.88
N VAL A 100 -23.06 -3.66 -5.74
CA VAL A 100 -21.64 -3.46 -5.37
C VAL A 100 -21.37 -1.98 -5.07
N TYR A 101 -21.90 -1.05 -5.86
CA TYR A 101 -21.75 0.37 -5.60
C TYR A 101 -22.34 0.77 -4.24
N PHE A 102 -23.57 0.34 -3.96
CA PHE A 102 -24.27 0.69 -2.73
C PHE A 102 -23.66 0.01 -1.49
N CYS A 103 -23.36 -1.29 -1.53
CA CYS A 103 -22.85 -2.03 -0.38
C CYS A 103 -21.36 -1.85 -0.12
N ILE A 104 -20.54 -1.54 -1.13
CA ILE A 104 -19.08 -1.48 -1.01
C ILE A 104 -18.56 -0.07 -1.26
N ILE A 105 -18.92 0.55 -2.39
CA ILE A 105 -18.33 1.85 -2.77
C ILE A 105 -18.83 2.99 -1.86
N VAL A 106 -20.12 3.05 -1.53
CA VAL A 106 -20.67 4.08 -0.62
C VAL A 106 -20.03 4.04 0.78
N PRO A 107 -19.95 2.89 1.49
CA PRO A 107 -19.28 2.86 2.79
C PRO A 107 -17.77 3.08 2.67
N ILE A 108 -17.11 2.55 1.64
CA ILE A 108 -15.67 2.81 1.43
C ILE A 108 -15.41 4.30 1.20
N ASN A 109 -16.24 4.99 0.41
CA ASN A 109 -16.10 6.42 0.17
C ASN A 109 -16.29 7.22 1.47
N LYS A 110 -17.26 6.82 2.30
CA LYS A 110 -17.55 7.44 3.59
C LYS A 110 -16.45 7.18 4.63
N VAL A 111 -15.89 5.96 4.65
CA VAL A 111 -14.77 5.60 5.53
C VAL A 111 -13.47 6.24 5.04
N ARG A 112 -13.24 6.35 3.73
CA ARG A 112 -12.08 7.07 3.17
C ARG A 112 -12.05 8.52 3.62
N GLU A 113 -13.18 9.21 3.64
CA GLU A 113 -13.25 10.60 4.11
C GLU A 113 -12.82 10.72 5.59
N LEU A 114 -13.20 9.76 6.43
CA LEU A 114 -12.79 9.70 7.83
C LEU A 114 -11.32 9.27 7.98
N SER A 115 -10.90 8.25 7.25
CA SER A 115 -9.53 7.74 7.26
C SER A 115 -8.54 8.74 6.69
N THR A 116 -8.87 9.54 5.67
CA THR A 116 -8.01 10.62 5.19
C THR A 116 -7.87 11.72 6.23
N ARG A 117 -8.92 12.03 7.01
CA ARG A 117 -8.81 12.99 8.13
C ARG A 117 -7.95 12.43 9.27
N LEU A 118 -8.07 11.14 9.58
CA LEU A 118 -7.26 10.47 10.60
C LEU A 118 -5.82 10.23 10.16
N VAL A 119 -5.59 9.84 8.91
CA VAL A 119 -4.24 9.67 8.33
C VAL A 119 -3.57 11.02 8.17
N LYS A 120 -4.28 12.09 7.77
CA LYS A 120 -3.71 13.44 7.71
C LYS A 120 -3.42 14.00 9.11
N LYS A 121 -4.24 13.68 10.10
CA LYS A 121 -3.99 13.99 11.53
C LYS A 121 -2.79 13.20 12.05
N ASN A 122 -2.76 11.88 11.89
CA ASN A 122 -1.66 11.02 12.31
C ASN A 122 -0.35 11.31 11.56
N ALA A 123 -0.40 11.68 10.28
CA ALA A 123 0.76 12.09 9.51
C ALA A 123 1.24 13.48 9.91
N ALA A 124 0.35 14.42 10.24
CA ALA A 124 0.72 15.71 10.81
C ALA A 124 1.30 15.56 12.23
N ASP A 125 0.73 14.67 13.06
CA ASP A 125 1.20 14.37 14.41
C ASP A 125 2.56 13.64 14.37
N ALA A 126 2.75 12.70 13.43
CA ALA A 126 4.02 12.01 13.22
C ALA A 126 5.10 12.92 12.61
N GLN A 127 4.73 13.81 11.70
CA GLN A 127 5.63 14.81 11.12
C GLN A 127 6.03 15.86 12.16
N ALA A 128 5.08 16.36 12.97
CA ALA A 128 5.37 17.28 14.06
C ALA A 128 6.26 16.66 15.15
N ALA A 129 6.09 15.36 15.44
CA ALA A 129 6.99 14.64 16.35
C ALA A 129 8.39 14.41 15.75
N ALA A 130 8.49 14.17 14.44
CA ALA A 130 9.76 14.01 13.74
C ALA A 130 10.52 15.34 13.61
N ASP A 131 9.83 16.43 13.29
CA ASP A 131 10.41 17.77 13.18
C ASP A 131 10.88 18.26 14.57
N ALA A 132 10.08 18.03 15.63
CA ALA A 132 10.49 18.36 17.01
C ALA A 132 11.68 17.55 17.53
N ALA A 133 11.85 16.30 17.07
CA ALA A 133 13.01 15.48 17.41
C ALA A 133 14.27 15.95 16.65
N ALA A 134 14.13 16.36 15.39
CA ALA A 134 15.22 16.91 14.59
C ALA A 134 15.70 18.28 15.11
N ASP A 135 14.79 19.14 15.59
CA ASP A 135 15.14 20.42 16.21
C ASP A 135 15.84 20.25 17.57
N ALA A 136 15.51 19.19 18.33
CA ALA A 136 16.17 18.89 19.60
C ALA A 136 17.60 18.35 19.41
N GLU A 137 17.81 17.45 18.43
CA GLU A 137 19.13 16.89 18.10
C GLU A 137 20.10 17.98 17.60
N LYS A 138 19.57 18.94 16.82
CA LYS A 138 20.36 20.07 16.29
C LYS A 138 20.72 21.11 17.37
N ALA A 139 19.85 21.29 18.37
CA ALA A 139 20.11 22.20 19.49
C ALA A 139 21.18 21.65 20.47
N GLU A 140 21.30 20.32 20.59
CA GLU A 140 22.36 19.69 21.40
C GLU A 140 23.74 19.79 20.72
N GLU A 141 23.81 19.64 19.40
CA GLU A 141 25.05 19.79 18.62
C GLU A 141 25.58 21.25 18.62
N GLU A 142 24.70 22.24 18.54
CA GLU A 142 25.08 23.66 18.61
C GLU A 142 25.55 24.07 20.03
N ALA A 143 24.97 23.48 21.09
CA ALA A 143 25.35 23.77 22.48
C ALA A 143 26.70 23.15 22.89
N GLU A 144 27.07 21.98 22.35
CA GLU A 144 28.42 21.42 22.54
C GLU A 144 29.48 22.18 21.74
N ALA A 145 29.15 22.66 20.54
CA ALA A 145 30.04 23.48 19.73
C ALA A 145 30.34 24.86 20.37
N GLU A 146 29.35 25.46 21.05
CA GLU A 146 29.54 26.72 21.79
C GLU A 146 30.42 26.54 23.03
N LYS A 147 30.22 25.45 23.80
CA LYS A 147 31.06 25.11 24.96
C LYS A 147 32.51 24.79 24.58
N ALA A 148 32.72 24.09 23.46
CA ALA A 148 34.05 23.79 22.94
C ALA A 148 34.80 25.06 22.45
N LYS A 149 34.07 26.03 21.90
CA LYS A 149 34.64 27.34 21.54
C LYS A 149 35.03 28.15 22.77
N ALA A 150 34.16 28.20 23.78
CA ALA A 150 34.45 28.92 25.02
C ALA A 150 35.68 28.39 25.77
N ASN A 151 35.90 27.07 25.79
CA ASN A 151 37.07 26.49 26.43
C ASN A 151 38.37 26.82 25.69
N ARG A 152 38.36 26.76 24.35
CA ARG A 152 39.52 27.12 23.53
C ARG A 152 39.88 28.59 23.67
N GLU A 153 38.90 29.48 23.75
CA GLU A 153 39.16 30.91 23.98
C GLU A 153 39.79 31.15 25.36
N HIS A 154 39.33 30.45 26.40
CA HIS A 154 39.92 30.52 27.72
C HIS A 154 41.36 29.97 27.76
N GLU A 155 41.63 28.87 27.05
CA GLU A 155 42.98 28.31 26.89
C GLU A 155 43.92 29.28 26.17
N LEU A 156 43.47 29.94 25.10
CA LEU A 156 44.26 30.93 24.37
C LEU A 156 44.56 32.18 25.21
N ALA A 157 43.59 32.66 25.99
CA ALA A 157 43.79 33.79 26.90
C ALA A 157 44.81 33.48 28.00
N LEU A 158 44.85 32.23 28.50
CA LEU A 158 45.87 31.77 29.43
C LEU A 158 47.26 31.73 28.79
N LEU A 159 47.37 31.26 27.54
CA LEU A 159 48.65 31.22 26.82
C LEU A 159 49.18 32.62 26.52
N GLU A 160 48.31 33.57 26.15
CA GLU A 160 48.69 34.97 25.95
C GLU A 160 49.21 35.59 27.25
N LYS A 161 48.52 35.33 28.37
CA LYS A 161 48.94 35.80 29.69
C LYS A 161 50.30 35.22 30.10
N ILE A 162 50.53 33.92 29.90
CA ILE A 162 51.81 33.26 30.17
C ILE A 162 52.93 33.83 29.29
N ALA A 163 52.66 34.06 27.99
CA ALA A 163 53.62 34.65 27.07
C ALA A 163 54.04 36.06 27.52
N SER A 164 53.09 36.90 27.96
CA SER A 164 53.36 38.24 28.48
C SER A 164 54.18 38.23 29.78
N GLU A 165 53.94 37.25 30.66
CA GLU A 165 54.70 37.08 31.91
C GLU A 165 56.15 36.64 31.63
N LEU A 166 56.35 35.75 30.65
CA LEU A 166 57.68 35.32 30.22
C LEU A 166 58.47 36.47 29.58
N GLU A 167 57.82 37.32 28.79
CA GLU A 167 58.46 38.48 28.18
C GLU A 167 58.84 39.55 29.22
N ALA A 168 58.00 39.74 30.24
CA ALA A 168 58.30 40.60 31.39
C ALA A 168 59.44 40.05 32.27
N LEU A 169 59.59 38.72 32.37
CA LEU A 169 60.70 38.07 33.07
C LEU A 169 62.01 38.07 32.27
N ASN A 170 61.96 38.04 30.94
CA ASN A 170 63.16 38.05 30.07
C ASN A 170 63.76 39.45 29.89
N ASN A 171 62.97 40.51 30.08
CA ASN A 171 63.43 41.90 29.99
C ASN A 171 63.91 42.47 31.35
N LYS A 172 64.38 41.59 32.24
CA LYS A 172 64.87 41.91 33.58
C LYS A 172 66.24 41.28 33.79
#